data_AF-W9BAY4-F1
#
_entry.id   AF-W9BAY4-F1
#
_cell.length_a   1.000
_cell.length_b   1.000
_cell.length_c   1.000
_cell.angle_alpha   90.00
_cell.angle_beta   90.00
_cell.angle_gamma   90.00
#
_symmetry.space_group_name_H-M   'P 1'
#
loop_
_entity.id
_entity.type
_entity.pdbx_description
1 polymer ?
#
loop_
_entity_poly.entity_id
_entity_poly.type
_entity_poly.pdbx_seq_one_letter_code
_entity_poly.pdbx_strand_id
1 'polypeptide(L)'
;MRKIYLDRTAFSGAVIVNLEDTEVISAGATIYSMGAHNRNVEYQRYANDYDIQFIFDDDIPRLEFFTVPHVDIMAQDSKGGFIGTVDHQCDLESNAPICYINKELESFKISESGKDFLSKVESWQDSMKPYDKITVYCSKAEAETELEFIDLSDILP
;
A
#
# COMPACT_ATOMS: atom_id res chain seq x y z
N MET A 1 20.23 -7.10 14.45
CA MET A 1 19.41 -5.90 14.70
C MET A 1 18.01 -6.39 14.97
N ARG A 2 17.41 -6.02 16.10
CA ARG A 2 16.02 -6.38 16.43
C ARG A 2 15.08 -5.65 15.48
N LYS A 3 13.99 -6.27 15.06
CA LYS A 3 12.95 -5.63 14.25
C LYS A 3 11.72 -5.39 15.12
N ILE A 4 11.12 -4.21 15.00
CA ILE A 4 9.85 -3.87 15.61
C ILE A 4 8.98 -3.17 14.57
N TYR A 5 7.67 -3.39 14.63
CA TYR A 5 6.76 -2.96 13.58
C TYR A 5 5.88 -1.82 14.05
N LEU A 6 5.72 -0.79 13.20
CA LEU A 6 4.87 0.36 13.47
C LEU A 6 3.60 0.24 12.61
N ASP A 7 2.46 -0.02 13.26
CA ASP A 7 1.17 -0.10 12.58
C ASP A 7 0.69 1.28 12.13
N ARG A 8 0.80 1.55 10.82
CA ARG A 8 0.37 2.79 10.16
C ARG A 8 -1.15 2.94 10.09
N THR A 9 -1.93 1.88 10.33
CA THR A 9 -3.41 1.95 10.30
C THR A 9 -3.99 2.56 11.57
N ALA A 10 -3.22 2.61 12.65
CA ALA A 10 -3.67 3.09 13.95
C ALA A 10 -3.66 4.62 14.12
N PHE A 11 -3.09 5.38 13.17
CA PHE A 11 -2.95 6.83 13.30
C PHE A 11 -2.89 7.56 11.95
N SER A 12 -3.28 8.83 11.95
CA SER A 12 -3.10 9.75 10.83
C SER A 12 -1.89 10.65 11.04
N GLY A 13 -1.12 10.92 9.98
CA GLY A 13 -0.03 11.90 10.00
C GLY A 13 1.38 11.30 10.08
N ALA A 14 2.35 12.16 10.38
CA ALA A 14 3.75 11.79 10.45
C ALA A 14 4.12 11.36 11.88
N VAL A 15 4.59 10.11 12.01
CA VAL A 15 5.18 9.58 13.24
C VAL A 15 6.60 9.13 12.91
N ILE A 16 7.55 9.55 13.73
CA ILE A 16 8.95 9.13 13.63
C ILE A 16 9.30 8.45 14.95
N VAL A 17 9.66 7.17 14.89
CA VAL A 17 10.15 6.42 16.04
C VAL A 17 11.61 6.06 15.78
N ASN A 18 12.48 6.35 16.75
CA ASN A 18 13.89 5.99 16.69
C ASN A 18 14.24 5.24 17.98
N LEU A 19 14.72 4.01 17.83
CA LEU A 19 15.09 3.13 18.92
C LEU A 19 16.53 2.66 18.69
N GLU A 20 17.34 2.71 19.74
CA GLU A 20 18.73 2.24 19.67
C GLU A 20 18.77 0.73 19.33
N ASP A 21 19.69 0.34 18.45
CA ASP A 21 19.92 -1.04 17.97
C ASP A 21 18.69 -1.79 17.43
N THR A 22 17.64 -1.05 17.05
CA THR A 22 16.36 -1.60 16.60
C THR A 22 15.95 -0.97 15.27
N GLU A 23 15.62 -1.83 14.30
CA GLU A 23 15.03 -1.44 13.04
C GLU A 23 13.52 -1.31 13.21
N VAL A 24 12.98 -0.13 12.93
CA VAL A 24 11.53 0.11 12.92
C VAL A 24 11.02 -0.04 11.49
N ILE A 25 10.12 -0.99 11.26
CA ILE A 25 9.51 -1.24 9.95
C ILE A 25 8.06 -0.77 10.00
N SER A 26 7.68 0.12 9.08
CA SER A 26 6.28 0.51 8.93
C SER A 26 5.47 -0.68 8.42
N ALA A 27 4.25 -0.85 8.94
CA ALA A 27 3.38 -1.98 8.62
C ALA A 27 1.92 -1.52 8.47
N GLY A 28 1.13 -2.35 7.81
CA GLY A 28 -0.29 -2.14 7.53
C GLY A 28 -0.56 -1.64 6.13
N ALA A 29 -1.80 -1.83 5.68
CA ALA A 29 -2.27 -1.29 4.42
C ALA A 29 -3.16 -0.07 4.69
N THR A 30 -2.84 1.07 4.06
CA THR A 30 -3.64 2.30 4.14
C THR A 30 -4.21 2.67 2.78
N ILE A 31 -5.11 3.64 2.74
CA ILE A 31 -5.68 4.13 1.49
C ILE A 31 -5.24 5.57 1.27
N TYR A 32 -4.65 5.79 0.11
CA TYR A 32 -4.51 7.10 -0.49
C TYR A 32 -5.71 7.37 -1.40
N SER A 33 -6.60 8.25 -0.94
CA SER A 33 -7.77 8.67 -1.70
C SER A 33 -7.60 10.11 -2.20
N MET A 34 -8.15 10.38 -3.39
CA MET A 34 -8.19 11.71 -3.96
C MET A 34 -9.57 12.35 -3.74
N GLY A 35 -9.61 13.68 -3.62
CA GLY A 35 -10.89 14.38 -3.57
C GLY A 35 -11.73 14.10 -4.83
N ALA A 36 -13.00 13.71 -4.66
CA ALA A 36 -13.89 13.33 -5.76
C ALA A 36 -14.02 14.40 -6.86
N HIS A 37 -13.78 15.67 -6.54
CA HIS A 37 -13.73 16.79 -7.47
C HIS A 37 -12.56 16.74 -8.47
N ASN A 38 -11.53 15.91 -8.22
CA ASN A 38 -10.40 15.69 -9.12
C ASN A 38 -10.69 14.66 -10.21
N ARG A 39 -11.83 13.94 -10.12
CA ARG A 39 -12.25 13.00 -11.17
C ARG A 39 -12.30 13.71 -12.51
N ASN A 40 -11.77 13.06 -13.53
CA ASN A 40 -11.70 13.58 -14.88
C ASN A 40 -11.68 12.44 -15.91
N VAL A 41 -11.67 12.80 -17.19
CA VAL A 41 -11.71 11.86 -18.31
C VAL A 41 -10.51 10.91 -18.34
N GLU A 42 -9.34 11.32 -17.86
CA GLU A 42 -8.16 10.46 -17.82
C GLU A 42 -8.30 9.37 -16.75
N TYR A 43 -8.79 9.71 -15.55
CA TYR A 43 -9.09 8.69 -14.52
C TYR A 43 -10.16 7.69 -14.98
N GLN A 44 -11.18 8.15 -15.70
CA GLN A 44 -12.16 7.25 -16.29
C GLN A 44 -11.54 6.37 -17.39
N ARG A 45 -10.59 6.90 -18.18
CA ARG A 45 -9.84 6.13 -19.18
C ARG A 45 -9.03 5.01 -18.51
N TYR A 46 -8.34 5.30 -17.41
CA TYR A 46 -7.59 4.27 -16.66
C TYR A 46 -8.48 3.12 -16.20
N ALA A 47 -9.68 3.43 -15.69
CA ALA A 47 -10.64 2.42 -15.27
C ALA A 47 -11.17 1.58 -16.46
N ASN A 48 -11.50 2.24 -17.58
CA ASN A 48 -12.11 1.56 -18.73
C ASN A 48 -11.11 0.73 -19.54
N ASP A 49 -9.93 1.28 -19.80
CA ASP A 49 -8.99 0.72 -20.77
C ASP A 49 -7.96 -0.20 -20.10
N TYR A 50 -7.64 0.04 -18.82
CA TYR A 50 -6.55 -0.65 -18.11
C TYR A 50 -6.98 -1.32 -16.80
N ASP A 51 -8.26 -1.26 -16.45
CA ASP A 51 -8.83 -1.79 -15.20
C ASP A 51 -8.14 -1.23 -13.94
N ILE A 52 -7.78 0.06 -13.98
CA ILE A 52 -7.18 0.78 -12.86
C ILE A 52 -8.17 1.83 -12.36
N GLN A 53 -8.83 1.51 -11.25
CA GLN A 53 -9.81 2.36 -10.59
C GLN A 53 -9.15 3.09 -9.43
N PHE A 54 -8.70 4.33 -9.67
CA PHE A 54 -8.16 5.16 -8.60
C PHE A 54 -9.21 5.46 -7.52
N ILE A 55 -8.78 5.46 -6.26
CA ILE A 55 -9.67 5.63 -5.11
C ILE A 55 -9.95 7.12 -4.87
N PHE A 56 -11.22 7.44 -4.62
CA PHE A 56 -11.67 8.78 -4.29
C PHE A 56 -12.37 8.82 -2.92
N ASP A 57 -12.37 9.97 -2.26
CA ASP A 57 -12.83 10.12 -0.86
C ASP A 57 -14.33 9.77 -0.65
N ASP A 58 -15.13 9.74 -1.72
CA ASP A 58 -16.55 9.39 -1.69
C ASP A 58 -16.82 7.89 -1.96
N ASP A 59 -15.79 7.10 -2.25
CA ASP A 59 -15.88 5.66 -2.52
C ASP A 59 -14.59 4.94 -2.06
N ILE A 60 -14.42 4.88 -0.73
CA ILE A 60 -13.25 4.27 -0.09
C ILE A 60 -13.51 2.77 0.16
N PRO A 61 -12.72 1.85 -0.42
CA PRO A 61 -12.89 0.43 -0.19
C PRO A 61 -12.49 0.04 1.23
N ARG A 62 -13.04 -1.07 1.73
CA ARG A 62 -12.58 -1.67 2.98
C ARG A 62 -11.44 -2.64 2.70
N LEU A 63 -10.30 -2.43 3.34
CA LEU A 63 -9.20 -3.40 3.31
C LEU A 63 -9.42 -4.47 4.38
N GLU A 64 -9.37 -5.74 3.97
CA GLU A 64 -9.53 -6.92 4.84
C GLU A 64 -8.24 -7.74 4.91
N PHE A 65 -7.09 -7.06 4.84
CA PHE A 65 -5.77 -7.65 4.94
C PHE A 65 -4.80 -6.67 5.62
N PHE A 66 -3.62 -7.15 5.97
CA PHE A 66 -2.55 -6.36 6.59
C PHE A 66 -1.23 -6.65 5.88
N THR A 67 -0.36 -5.66 5.69
CA THR A 67 0.89 -5.84 4.93
C THR A 67 2.12 -5.53 5.76
N VAL A 68 3.21 -6.20 5.45
CA VAL A 68 4.55 -5.87 5.97
C VAL A 68 5.54 -5.91 4.81
N PRO A 69 6.20 -4.79 4.46
CA PRO A 69 6.08 -3.47 5.06
C PRO A 69 4.74 -2.78 4.72
N HIS A 70 4.61 -1.53 5.14
CA HIS A 70 3.46 -0.68 4.86
C HIS A 70 3.21 -0.59 3.35
N VAL A 71 1.94 -0.63 2.96
CA VAL A 71 1.51 -0.38 1.59
C VAL A 71 0.43 0.68 1.61
N ASP A 72 0.64 1.78 0.88
CA ASP A 72 -0.39 2.80 0.67
C ASP A 72 -1.11 2.50 -0.65
N ILE A 73 -2.42 2.25 -0.60
CA ILE A 73 -3.23 1.79 -1.72
C ILE A 73 -3.84 2.99 -2.43
N MET A 74 -3.60 3.12 -3.74
CA MET A 74 -4.09 4.25 -4.54
C MET A 74 -5.21 3.87 -5.52
N ALA A 75 -5.30 2.58 -5.88
CA ALA A 75 -6.24 2.10 -6.87
C ALA A 75 -6.64 0.64 -6.60
N GLN A 76 -7.73 0.22 -7.21
CA GLN A 76 -8.19 -1.17 -7.26
C GLN A 76 -8.50 -1.58 -8.70
N ASP A 77 -8.64 -2.88 -8.94
CA ASP A 77 -9.14 -3.41 -10.20
C ASP A 77 -10.53 -4.04 -10.04
N SER A 78 -11.18 -4.37 -11.16
CA SER A 78 -12.49 -5.03 -11.17
C SER A 78 -12.49 -6.45 -10.60
N LYS A 79 -11.31 -7.05 -10.37
CA LYS A 79 -11.15 -8.42 -9.86
C LYS A 79 -11.00 -8.47 -8.35
N GLY A 80 -10.98 -7.31 -7.68
CA GLY A 80 -10.81 -7.19 -6.23
C GLY A 80 -9.36 -7.17 -5.79
N GLY A 81 -8.44 -6.87 -6.71
CA GLY A 81 -7.05 -6.58 -6.38
C GLY A 81 -6.80 -5.09 -6.14
N PHE A 82 -5.70 -4.78 -5.49
CA PHE A 82 -5.30 -3.44 -5.09
C PHE A 82 -3.92 -3.07 -5.62
N ILE A 83 -3.74 -1.81 -5.99
CA ILE A 83 -2.48 -1.24 -6.47
C ILE A 83 -2.02 -0.18 -5.47
N GLY A 84 -0.75 -0.25 -5.07
CA GLY A 84 -0.22 0.64 -4.04
C GLY A 84 1.29 0.88 -4.11
N THR A 85 1.75 1.83 -3.31
CA THR A 85 3.16 2.16 -3.12
C THR A 85 3.69 1.45 -1.86
N VAL A 86 4.91 0.93 -1.94
CA VAL A 86 5.52 0.14 -0.85
C VAL A 86 6.42 1.00 0.03
N ASP A 87 6.22 0.88 1.34
CA ASP A 87 6.99 1.52 2.43
C ASP A 87 7.03 3.06 2.37
N HIS A 88 6.15 3.65 1.56
CA HIS A 88 6.04 5.09 1.35
C HIS A 88 4.57 5.45 1.16
N GLN A 89 4.21 6.66 1.57
CA GLN A 89 2.95 7.25 1.16
C GLN A 89 2.88 7.31 -0.37
N CYS A 90 1.70 7.13 -0.94
CA CYS A 90 1.49 7.24 -2.37
C CYS A 90 1.96 8.61 -2.88
N ASP A 91 3.00 8.55 -3.70
CA ASP A 91 3.51 9.66 -4.47
C ASP A 91 3.99 9.12 -5.81
N LEU A 92 3.26 9.44 -6.88
CA LEU A 92 3.60 8.99 -8.22
C LEU A 92 4.91 9.63 -8.73
N GLU A 93 5.39 10.69 -8.08
CA GLU A 93 6.68 11.30 -8.36
C GLU A 93 7.84 10.63 -7.61
N SER A 94 7.54 9.80 -6.60
CA SER A 94 8.55 9.09 -5.82
C SER A 94 9.20 7.94 -6.61
N ASN A 95 10.38 7.52 -6.15
CA ASN A 95 11.07 6.33 -6.64
C ASN A 95 10.67 5.05 -5.89
N ALA A 96 9.56 5.08 -5.14
CA ALA A 96 9.08 3.92 -4.40
C ALA A 96 8.38 2.94 -5.36
N PRO A 97 8.61 1.63 -5.20
CA PRO A 97 8.05 0.64 -6.10
C PRO A 97 6.53 0.58 -5.98
N ILE A 98 5.88 0.26 -7.09
CA ILE A 98 4.43 0.02 -7.15
C ILE A 98 4.18 -1.47 -7.12
N CYS A 99 3.30 -1.90 -6.22
CA CYS A 99 2.87 -3.27 -6.08
C CYS A 99 1.41 -3.45 -6.48
N TYR A 100 1.05 -4.70 -6.72
CA TYR A 100 -0.31 -5.19 -6.87
C TYR A 100 -0.53 -6.34 -5.88
N ILE A 101 -1.62 -6.31 -5.13
CA ILE A 101 -2.04 -7.38 -4.21
C ILE A 101 -3.36 -7.91 -4.74
N ASN A 102 -3.40 -9.18 -5.13
CA ASN A 102 -4.64 -9.77 -5.66
C ASN A 102 -5.59 -10.19 -4.52
N LYS A 103 -6.80 -10.61 -4.88
CA LYS A 103 -7.82 -11.08 -3.93
C LYS A 103 -7.42 -12.35 -3.16
N GLU A 104 -6.46 -13.11 -3.68
CA GLU A 104 -5.84 -14.27 -3.01
C GLU A 104 -4.70 -13.88 -2.05
N LEU A 105 -4.47 -12.56 -1.84
CA LEU A 105 -3.41 -11.99 -1.01
C LEU A 105 -1.99 -12.29 -1.51
N GLU A 106 -1.84 -12.60 -2.79
CA GLU A 106 -0.54 -12.71 -3.44
C GLU A 106 -0.06 -11.30 -3.86
N SER A 107 1.22 -11.03 -3.62
CA SER A 107 1.85 -9.74 -3.90
C SER A 107 2.76 -9.79 -5.14
N PHE A 108 2.64 -8.76 -5.97
CA PHE A 108 3.41 -8.60 -7.20
C PHE A 108 4.00 -7.20 -7.27
N LYS A 109 5.21 -7.09 -7.80
CA LYS A 109 5.77 -5.80 -8.20
C LYS A 109 5.36 -5.57 -9.65
N ILE A 110 4.74 -4.42 -9.91
CA ILE A 110 4.27 -4.05 -11.25
C ILE A 110 5.10 -2.93 -11.85
N SER A 111 5.81 -2.15 -11.02
CA SER A 111 6.72 -1.11 -11.49
C SER A 111 7.74 -0.71 -10.43
N GLU A 112 8.86 -0.11 -10.86
CA GLU A 112 9.90 0.41 -9.96
C GLU A 112 9.56 1.79 -9.38
N SER A 113 8.63 2.54 -10.00
CA SER A 113 8.22 3.88 -9.54
C SER A 113 6.86 4.27 -10.11
N GLY A 114 6.22 5.30 -9.53
CA GLY A 114 4.96 5.83 -10.08
C GLY A 114 5.10 6.34 -11.52
N LYS A 115 6.23 7.00 -11.84
CA LYS A 115 6.53 7.44 -13.22
C LYS A 115 6.67 6.27 -14.18
N ASP A 116 7.39 5.22 -13.78
CA ASP A 116 7.55 4.03 -14.61
C ASP A 116 6.20 3.33 -14.82
N PHE A 117 5.37 3.26 -13.77
CA PHE A 117 4.03 2.69 -13.83
C PHE A 117 3.14 3.42 -14.84
N LEU A 118 3.06 4.75 -14.76
CA LEU A 118 2.26 5.55 -15.70
C LEU A 118 2.77 5.43 -17.13
N SER A 119 4.09 5.29 -17.34
CA SER A 119 4.68 5.16 -18.68
C SER A 119 4.40 3.82 -19.35
N LYS A 120 4.03 2.79 -18.58
CA LYS A 120 3.78 1.41 -19.05
C LYS A 120 2.38 0.92 -18.67
N VAL A 121 1.48 1.85 -18.37
CA VAL A 121 0.17 1.55 -17.80
C VAL A 121 -0.67 0.64 -18.71
N GLU A 122 -0.49 0.71 -20.03
CA GLU A 122 -1.24 -0.09 -20.99
C GLU A 122 -0.96 -1.59 -20.89
N SER A 123 0.19 -1.97 -20.33
CA SER A 123 0.66 -3.36 -20.19
C SER A 123 1.15 -3.66 -18.77
N TRP A 124 0.57 -2.98 -17.77
CA TRP A 124 0.99 -3.13 -16.37
C TRP A 124 0.86 -4.58 -15.87
N GLN A 125 -0.15 -5.30 -16.34
CA GLN A 125 -0.38 -6.71 -15.97
C GLN A 125 0.72 -7.64 -16.50
N ASP A 126 1.29 -7.36 -17.67
CA ASP A 126 2.41 -8.13 -18.24
C ASP A 126 3.71 -7.90 -17.46
N SER A 127 3.77 -6.80 -16.68
CA SER A 127 4.93 -6.43 -15.86
C SER A 127 4.92 -7.08 -14.47
N MET A 128 3.85 -7.82 -14.10
CA MET A 128 3.72 -8.48 -12.81
C MET A 128 4.85 -9.49 -12.57
N LYS A 129 5.58 -9.29 -11.46
CA LYS A 129 6.55 -10.25 -10.95
C LYS A 129 6.24 -10.54 -9.49
N PRO A 130 6.25 -11.81 -9.04
CA PRO A 130 6.10 -12.12 -7.62
C PRO A 130 7.02 -11.25 -6.76
N TYR A 131 6.51 -10.76 -5.63
CA TYR A 131 7.23 -9.79 -4.81
C TYR A 131 7.35 -10.22 -3.36
N ASP A 132 8.45 -10.92 -3.10
CA ASP A 132 8.84 -11.48 -1.80
C ASP A 132 9.17 -10.43 -0.72
N LYS A 133 9.17 -9.14 -1.07
CA LYS A 133 9.40 -8.05 -0.12
C LYS A 133 8.15 -7.61 0.63
N ILE A 134 6.96 -8.10 0.24
CA ILE A 134 5.70 -7.83 0.94
C ILE A 134 5.12 -9.15 1.42
N THR A 135 4.99 -9.29 2.74
CA THR A 135 4.15 -10.30 3.35
C THR A 135 2.74 -9.73 3.52
N VAL A 136 1.74 -10.47 3.08
CA VAL A 136 0.32 -10.12 3.23
C VAL A 136 -0.30 -11.10 4.22
N TYR A 137 -0.94 -10.56 5.26
CA TYR A 137 -1.68 -11.29 6.27
C TYR A 137 -3.17 -11.07 6.06
N CYS A 138 -3.99 -12.06 6.42
CA CYS A 138 -5.44 -11.94 6.43
C CYS A 138 -5.92 -10.93 7.49
N SER A 139 -5.10 -10.61 8.49
CA SER A 139 -5.42 -9.59 9.49
C SER A 139 -4.18 -9.11 10.25
N LYS A 140 -4.30 -7.99 10.97
CA LYS A 140 -3.30 -7.56 11.94
C LYS A 140 -3.07 -8.60 13.04
N ALA A 141 -4.13 -9.20 13.56
CA ALA A 141 -4.06 -10.19 14.62
C ALA A 141 -3.24 -11.43 14.21
N GLU A 142 -3.28 -11.80 12.93
CA GLU A 142 -2.42 -12.84 12.38
C GLU A 142 -0.95 -12.41 12.38
N ALA A 143 -0.65 -11.19 11.91
CA ALA A 143 0.71 -10.65 11.93
C ALA A 143 1.28 -10.58 13.37
N GLU A 144 0.47 -10.23 14.37
CA GLU A 144 0.86 -10.17 15.79
C GLU A 144 1.22 -11.55 16.38
N THR A 145 0.88 -12.65 15.72
CA THR A 145 1.30 -13.99 16.18
C THR A 145 2.79 -14.25 15.98
N GLU A 146 3.42 -13.51 15.07
CA GLU A 146 4.84 -13.69 14.71
C GLU A 146 5.66 -12.40 14.76
N LEU A 147 5.03 -11.22 14.74
CA LEU A 147 5.70 -9.92 14.73
C LEU A 147 5.46 -9.13 16.02
N GLU A 148 6.49 -8.42 16.46
CA GLU A 148 6.41 -7.51 17.60
C GLU A 148 6.07 -6.09 17.15
N PHE A 149 4.94 -5.55 17.59
CA PHE A 149 4.51 -4.19 17.26
C PHE A 149 4.82 -3.19 18.38
N ILE A 150 5.09 -1.95 17.98
CA ILE A 150 5.18 -0.82 18.90
C ILE A 150 3.78 -0.51 19.42
N ASP A 151 3.62 -0.50 20.73
CA ASP A 151 2.45 0.11 21.37
C ASP A 151 2.70 1.61 21.54
N LEU A 152 1.97 2.43 20.78
CA LEU A 152 2.09 3.87 20.89
C LEU A 152 1.53 4.42 22.22
N SER A 153 0.68 3.66 22.93
CA SER A 153 0.20 4.06 24.25
C SER A 153 1.28 3.99 25.33
N ASP A 154 2.35 3.23 25.09
CA ASP A 154 3.54 3.23 25.95
C ASP A 154 4.40 4.49 25.76
N ILE A 155 4.18 5.26 24.68
CA ILE A 155 5.07 6.34 24.22
C ILE A 155 4.34 7.70 24.19
N LEU A 156 3.04 7.72 23.91
CA LEU A 156 2.22 8.92 23.89
C LEU A 156 1.59 9.14 25.27
N PRO A 157 1.61 10.38 25.81
CA PRO A 157 1.06 10.71 27.13
C PRO A 157 -0.47 10.62 27.20
#